data_AF-A0A0C9TXT1-F1
#
_entry.id   AF-A0A0C9TXT1-F1
#
_cell.length_a   1.000
_cell.length_b   1.000
_cell.length_c   1.000
_cell.angle_alpha   90.00
_cell.angle_beta   90.00
_cell.angle_gamma   90.00
#
_symmetry.space_group_name_H-M   'P 1'
#
loop_
_entity.id
_entity.type
_entity.pdbx_description
1 polymer ?
#
loop_
_entity_poly.entity_id
_entity_poly.type
_entity_poly.pdbx_seq_one_letter_code
_entity_poly.pdbx_strand_id
1 'polypeptide(L)'
;ISQAVLEEVLRDEPRKYDCEVELGTSLLGFQQDLDGVTANLSISGSDSQESFRASFLVGADGAKGVTRKLFKCSFLGETKDDNGILVGNVVIENLSTE
;
A
#
# COMPACT_ATOMS: atom_id res chain seq x y z
N ILE A 1 -9.05 16.41 -10.25
CA ILE A 1 -8.39 15.19 -10.72
C ILE A 1 -8.95 14.01 -9.96
N SER A 2 -9.19 12.87 -10.60
CA SER A 2 -9.59 11.66 -9.88
C SER A 2 -8.42 11.10 -9.07
N GLN A 3 -8.70 10.24 -8.09
CA GLN A 3 -7.65 9.55 -7.34
C GLN A 3 -6.72 8.76 -8.27
N ALA A 4 -7.27 8.06 -9.26
CA ALA A 4 -6.48 7.30 -10.23
C ALA A 4 -5.48 8.18 -11.01
N VAL A 5 -5.92 9.35 -11.49
CA VAL A 5 -5.05 10.29 -12.22
C VAL A 5 -3.99 10.88 -11.30
N LEU A 6 -4.33 11.19 -10.04
CA LEU A 6 -3.35 11.69 -9.09
C LEU A 6 -2.27 10.63 -8.78
N GLU A 7 -2.69 9.39 -8.53
CA GLU A 7 -1.77 8.28 -8.23
C GLU A 7 -0.84 7.96 -9.41
N GLU A 8 -1.33 8.06 -10.64
CA GLU A 8 -0.49 7.91 -11.85
C GLU A 8 0.62 8.95 -11.88
N VAL A 9 0.27 10.24 -11.73
CA VAL A 9 1.25 11.34 -11.71
C VAL A 9 2.26 11.18 -10.57
N LEU A 10 1.80 10.82 -9.37
CA LEU A 10 2.68 10.63 -8.21
C LEU A 10 3.58 9.39 -8.35
N ARG A 11 3.17 8.38 -9.12
CA ARG A 11 3.97 7.17 -9.36
C ARG A 11 5.08 7.40 -10.39
N ASP A 12 4.85 8.26 -11.36
CA ASP A 12 5.83 8.57 -12.40
C ASP A 12 6.92 9.56 -11.95
N GLU A 13 6.61 10.44 -11.00
CA GLU A 13 7.53 11.49 -10.56
C GLU A 13 8.85 10.98 -9.93
N PRO A 14 8.86 9.93 -9.10
CA PRO A 14 10.10 9.41 -8.49
C PRO A 14 11.15 8.96 -9.50
N ARG A 15 10.75 8.56 -10.73
CA ARG A 15 11.70 8.15 -11.78
C ARG A 15 12.69 9.25 -12.15
N LYS A 16 12.29 10.52 -12.00
CA LYS A 16 13.19 11.68 -12.23
C LYS A 16 14.33 11.78 -11.23
N TYR A 17 14.26 11.03 -10.13
CA TYR A 17 15.23 10.99 -9.04
C TYR A 17 15.85 9.60 -8.88
N ASP A 18 15.87 8.79 -9.96
CA ASP A 18 16.39 7.42 -9.97
C ASP A 18 15.71 6.50 -8.95
N CYS A 19 14.44 6.78 -8.62
CA CYS A 19 13.62 5.96 -7.75
C CYS A 19 12.52 5.29 -8.56
N GLU A 20 12.53 3.97 -8.60
CA GLU A 20 11.50 3.17 -9.29
C GLU A 20 10.44 2.67 -8.30
N VAL A 21 9.19 2.68 -8.74
CA VAL A 21 8.07 2.09 -8.01
C VAL A 21 7.82 0.68 -8.53
N GLU A 22 8.10 -0.32 -7.69
CA GLU A 22 7.91 -1.73 -8.03
C GLU A 22 6.48 -2.20 -7.71
N LEU A 23 5.65 -2.29 -8.74
CA LEU A 23 4.33 -2.91 -8.64
C LEU A 23 4.45 -4.43 -8.62
N GLY A 24 3.51 -5.10 -7.94
CA GLY A 24 3.54 -6.56 -7.79
C GLY A 24 4.54 -7.07 -6.74
N THR A 25 5.25 -6.18 -6.05
CA THR A 25 6.15 -6.51 -4.95
C THR A 25 5.43 -6.32 -3.61
N SER A 26 5.47 -7.33 -2.73
CA SER A 26 4.79 -7.30 -1.43
C SER A 26 5.75 -7.60 -0.29
N LEU A 27 5.64 -6.84 0.82
CA LEU A 27 6.41 -7.08 2.04
C LEU A 27 5.86 -8.29 2.80
N LEU A 28 6.71 -9.29 3.03
CA LEU A 28 6.39 -10.49 3.81
C LEU A 28 6.77 -10.34 5.29
N GLY A 29 7.85 -9.61 5.56
CA GLY A 29 8.43 -9.46 6.88
C GLY A 29 9.72 -8.65 6.83
N PHE A 30 10.25 -8.28 7.98
CA PHE A 30 11.55 -7.61 8.07
C PHE A 30 12.21 -7.88 9.42
N GLN A 31 13.52 -7.70 9.46
CA GLN A 31 14.34 -7.66 10.65
C GLN A 31 15.13 -6.36 10.67
N GLN A 32 15.35 -5.79 11.85
CA GLN A 32 16.15 -4.57 12.01
C GLN A 32 17.31 -4.81 12.97
N ASP A 33 18.41 -4.11 12.73
CA ASP A 33 19.58 -4.05 13.59
C ASP A 33 19.99 -2.57 13.78
N LEU A 34 21.18 -2.32 14.32
CA LEU A 34 21.67 -0.96 14.58
C LEU A 34 21.92 -0.14 13.30
N ASP A 35 22.10 -0.81 12.16
CA ASP A 35 22.53 -0.21 10.90
C ASP A 35 21.39 -0.14 9.85
N GLY A 36 20.21 -0.69 10.14
CA GLY A 36 19.02 -0.56 9.28
C GLY A 36 18.04 -1.73 9.33
N VAL A 37 17.33 -1.93 8.23
CA VAL A 37 16.25 -2.91 8.07
C VAL A 37 16.52 -3.81 6.86
N THR A 38 16.42 -5.11 7.05
CA THR A 38 16.37 -6.11 5.98
C THR A 38 14.92 -6.53 5.78
N ALA A 39 14.33 -6.17 4.64
CA ALA A 39 12.98 -6.52 4.23
C ALA A 39 12.98 -7.81 3.40
N ASN A 40 11.99 -8.67 3.61
CA ASN A 40 11.74 -9.86 2.80
C ASN A 40 10.50 -9.60 1.93
N LEU A 41 10.66 -9.78 0.62
CA LEU A 41 9.70 -9.39 -0.40
C LEU A 41 9.26 -10.61 -1.21
N SER A 42 8.02 -10.63 -1.68
CA SER A 42 7.54 -11.56 -2.71
C SER A 42 7.19 -10.79 -3.98
N ILE A 43 7.50 -11.36 -5.14
CA ILE A 43 7.18 -10.78 -6.44
C ILE A 43 6.03 -11.57 -7.07
N SER A 44 4.96 -10.88 -7.44
CA SER A 44 3.80 -11.47 -8.09
C SER A 44 4.20 -12.18 -9.38
N GLY A 45 3.73 -13.42 -9.54
CA GLY A 45 4.06 -14.25 -10.70
C GLY A 45 5.40 -14.99 -10.59
N SER A 46 6.08 -14.88 -9.44
CA SER A 46 7.27 -15.67 -9.11
C SER A 46 7.08 -16.38 -7.77
N ASP A 47 7.64 -17.59 -7.65
CA ASP A 47 7.78 -18.28 -6.35
C ASP A 47 9.01 -17.79 -5.57
N SER A 48 9.76 -16.83 -6.11
CA SER A 48 10.95 -16.27 -5.47
C SER A 48 10.60 -15.27 -4.37
N GLN A 49 11.38 -15.32 -3.30
CA GLN A 49 11.46 -14.27 -2.30
C GLN A 49 12.78 -13.54 -2.45
N GLU A 50 12.76 -12.24 -2.22
CA GLU A 50 13.93 -11.39 -2.29
C GLU A 50 14.16 -10.70 -0.95
N SER A 51 15.44 -10.47 -0.61
CA SER A 51 15.81 -9.70 0.58
C SER A 51 16.42 -8.36 0.15
N PHE A 52 15.90 -7.27 0.70
CA PHE A 52 16.35 -5.91 0.40
C PHE A 52 16.80 -5.20 1.68
N ARG A 53 17.98 -4.57 1.63
CA ARG A 53 18.57 -3.83 2.77
C ARG A 53 18.39 -2.33 2.56
N ALA A 54 17.84 -1.66 3.59
CA ALA A 54 17.66 -0.21 3.61
C ALA A 54 18.00 0.36 4.99
N SER A 55 18.29 1.66 5.07
CA SER A 55 18.45 2.34 6.37
C SER A 55 17.14 2.47 7.14
N PHE A 56 16.02 2.58 6.44
CA PHE A 56 14.68 2.74 7.02
C PHE A 56 13.63 1.99 6.21
N LEU A 57 12.54 1.64 6.87
CA LEU A 57 11.33 1.11 6.25
C LEU A 57 10.14 1.98 6.66
N VAL A 58 9.39 2.48 5.68
CA VAL A 58 8.23 3.35 5.90
C VAL A 58 6.96 2.60 5.50
N GLY A 59 6.04 2.42 6.45
CA GLY A 59 4.74 1.78 6.20
C GLY A 59 3.75 2.74 5.54
N ALA A 60 3.65 2.68 4.21
CA ALA A 60 2.67 3.42 3.41
C ALA A 60 1.60 2.49 2.79
N ASP A 61 1.33 1.35 3.43
CA ASP A 61 0.52 0.23 2.94
C ASP A 61 -0.97 0.30 3.37
N GLY A 62 -1.44 1.48 3.75
CA GLY A 62 -2.84 1.77 4.06
C GLY A 62 -3.36 1.18 5.39
N ALA A 63 -4.65 1.39 5.67
CA ALA A 63 -5.24 1.08 6.98
C ALA A 63 -5.11 -0.39 7.42
N LYS A 64 -5.17 -1.32 6.45
CA LYS A 64 -5.05 -2.77 6.66
C LYS A 64 -3.64 -3.32 6.43
N GLY A 65 -2.68 -2.43 6.15
CA GLY A 65 -1.28 -2.72 5.86
C GLY A 65 -0.62 -3.69 6.83
N VAL A 66 0.37 -4.43 6.33
CA VAL A 66 1.12 -5.44 7.08
C VAL A 66 2.19 -4.80 7.95
N THR A 67 2.73 -3.64 7.58
CA THR A 67 3.89 -3.02 8.23
C THR A 67 3.66 -2.80 9.72
N ARG A 68 2.54 -2.15 10.09
CA ARG A 68 2.15 -1.92 11.48
C ARG A 68 2.05 -3.23 12.28
N LYS A 69 1.46 -4.26 11.68
CA LYS A 69 1.23 -5.57 12.31
C LYS A 69 2.55 -6.31 12.52
N LEU A 70 3.43 -6.31 11.51
CA LEU A 70 4.76 -6.91 11.54
C LEU A 70 5.64 -6.23 12.60
N PHE A 71 5.57 -4.90 12.71
CA PHE A 71 6.26 -4.14 13.75
C PHE A 71 5.63 -4.32 15.16
N LYS A 72 4.43 -4.92 15.25
CA LYS A 72 3.67 -5.09 16.51
C LYS A 72 3.33 -3.76 17.19
N CYS A 73 3.10 -2.71 16.40
CA CYS A 73 2.56 -1.45 16.90
C CYS A 73 1.11 -1.64 17.36
N SER A 74 0.78 -1.09 18.54
CA SER A 74 -0.61 -0.96 18.98
C SER A 74 -1.41 -0.09 18.00
N PHE A 75 -2.65 -0.48 17.74
CA PHE A 75 -3.59 0.30 16.94
C PHE A 75 -4.80 0.65 17.81
N LEU A 76 -4.71 1.79 18.48
CA LEU A 76 -5.72 2.23 19.44
C LEU A 76 -6.91 2.83 18.69
N GLY A 77 -8.11 2.41 19.06
CA GLY A 77 -9.36 2.87 18.47
C GLY A 77 -10.46 1.83 18.61
N GLU A 78 -11.63 2.18 18.11
CA GLU A 78 -12.82 1.34 18.14
C GLU A 78 -13.34 1.17 16.71
N THR A 79 -13.74 -0.04 16.35
CA THR A 79 -14.47 -0.28 15.10
C THR A 79 -15.93 0.11 15.31
N LYS A 80 -16.50 0.89 14.38
CA LYS A 80 -17.90 1.27 14.38
C LYS A 80 -18.65 0.51 13.29
N ASP A 81 -19.36 -0.55 13.68
CA ASP A 81 -20.06 -1.45 12.75
C ASP A 81 -21.37 -0.87 12.19
N ASP A 82 -21.82 0.28 12.71
CA ASP A 82 -23.08 0.95 12.39
C ASP A 82 -23.01 1.90 11.18
N ASN A 83 -21.83 2.09 10.57
CA ASN A 83 -21.59 3.06 9.50
C ASN A 83 -21.15 2.43 8.18
N GLY A 84 -21.93 1.46 7.68
CA GLY A 84 -21.71 0.88 6.35
C GLY A 84 -22.12 1.85 5.24
N ILE A 85 -21.19 2.21 4.37
CA ILE A 85 -21.46 2.99 3.15
C ILE A 85 -21.07 2.14 1.93
N LEU A 86 -21.93 2.11 0.92
CA LEU A 86 -21.62 1.55 -0.40
C LEU A 86 -21.27 2.70 -1.35
N VAL A 87 -20.07 2.66 -1.91
CA VAL A 87 -19.59 3.63 -2.90
C VAL A 87 -19.19 2.88 -4.17
N GLY A 88 -19.66 3.34 -5.32
CA GLY A 88 -19.33 2.76 -6.60
C GLY A 88 -19.71 3.68 -7.76
N ASN A 89 -18.98 3.56 -8.87
CA ASN A 89 -19.34 4.20 -10.12
C ASN A 89 -20.37 3.31 -10.82
N VAL A 90 -21.54 3.85 -11.16
CA VAL A 90 -22.61 3.13 -11.84
C VAL A 90 -23.02 3.83 -13.12
N VAL A 91 -23.39 3.04 -14.13
CA VAL A 91 -24.11 3.53 -15.31
C VAL A 91 -25.56 3.12 -15.11
N ILE A 92 -26.47 4.10 -15.13
CA ILE A 92 -27.91 3.84 -14.99
C ILE A 92 -28.59 4.26 -16.29
N GLU A 93 -29.17 3.30 -16.98
CA GLU A 93 -30.00 3.56 -18.16
C GLU A 93 -31.40 3.98 -17.73
N ASN A 94 -31.98 4.96 -18.42
CA ASN A 94 -33.34 5.46 -18.17
C ASN A 94 -33.59 5.92 -16.71
N LEU A 95 -32.57 6.47 -16.03
CA LEU A 95 -32.74 7.09 -14.72
C LEU A 95 -33.70 8.28 -14.86
N SER A 96 -34.91 8.15 -14.30
CA SER A 96 -35.84 9.29 -14.25
C SER A 96 -35.22 10.40 -13.40
N THR A 97 -35.39 11.63 -13.85
CA THR A 97 -34.97 12.84 -13.12
C THR A 97 -36.13 13.53 -12.41
N GLU A 98 -37.32 12.91 -12.44
CA GLU A 98 -38.49 13.29 -11.64
C GLU A 98 -38.37 12.80 -10.19
#